data_AF-A0AAQ3G0N2-F1
#
_entry.id   AF-A0AAQ3G0N2-F1
#
_cell.length_a   1.000
_cell.length_b   1.000
_cell.length_c   1.000
_cell.angle_alpha   90.00
_cell.angle_beta   90.00
_cell.angle_gamma   90.00
#
_symmetry.space_group_name_H-M   'P 1'
#
loop_
_entity.id
_entity.type
_entity.pdbx_description
1 polymer ?
#
loop_
_entity_poly.entity_id
_entity_poly.type
_entity_poly.pdbx_seq_one_letter_code
_entity_poly.pdbx_strand_id
1 'polypeptide(L)'
;MKVRATVICEQDRHILLVRKPRHHWSLPGGKIEPGETRAAAAVRELEEETGLNAEDVLYLMDLQAGSTRHHVYEASVVNIDDVRPQNEIVDCIWYPLDALHNLETNDATRRIVQAFQRRL
;
A
#
# COMPACT_ATOMS: atom_id res chain seq x y z
N MET A 1 -19.11 -2.32 -7.82
CA MET A 1 -18.11 -2.53 -6.76
C MET A 1 -16.73 -2.38 -7.39
N LYS A 2 -15.87 -1.50 -6.88
CA LYS A 2 -14.50 -1.32 -7.40
C LYS A 2 -13.59 -2.36 -6.76
N VAL A 3 -12.63 -2.88 -7.51
CA VAL A 3 -11.63 -3.84 -7.00
C VAL A 3 -10.25 -3.21 -7.19
N ARG A 4 -9.40 -3.30 -6.16
CA ARG A 4 -8.04 -2.75 -6.15
C ARG A 4 -7.06 -3.75 -5.57
N ALA A 5 -5.82 -3.68 -6.03
CA ALA A 5 -4.68 -4.25 -5.31
C ALA A 5 -4.14 -3.19 -4.34
N THR A 6 -3.64 -3.61 -3.19
CA THR A 6 -3.09 -2.72 -2.15
C THR A 6 -1.91 -3.41 -1.51
N VAL A 7 -0.83 -2.67 -1.27
CA VAL A 7 0.44 -3.22 -0.81
C VAL A 7 0.79 -2.69 0.57
N ILE A 8 1.20 -3.57 1.48
CA ILE A 8 1.93 -3.23 2.69
C ILE A 8 3.39 -3.61 2.43
N CYS A 9 4.28 -2.61 2.49
CA CYS A 9 5.70 -2.86 2.68
C CYS A 9 6.02 -2.48 4.12
N GLU A 10 6.63 -3.40 4.86
CA GLU A 10 7.03 -3.22 6.25
C GLU A 10 8.53 -3.44 6.36
N GLN A 11 9.21 -2.53 7.04
CA GLN A 11 10.64 -2.60 7.33
C GLN A 11 10.88 -1.98 8.71
N ASP A 12 11.54 -2.71 9.61
CA ASP A 12 11.94 -2.21 10.94
C ASP A 12 10.79 -1.51 11.71
N ARG A 13 9.60 -2.11 11.68
CA ARG A 13 8.33 -1.59 12.24
C ARG A 13 7.85 -0.30 11.61
N HIS A 14 8.30 0.04 10.41
CA HIS A 14 7.79 1.15 9.62
C HIS A 14 7.07 0.61 8.40
N ILE A 15 5.98 1.27 8.02
CA ILE A 15 5.25 0.94 6.80
C ILE A 15 5.34 2.06 5.78
N LEU A 16 5.40 1.67 4.51
CA LEU A 16 5.35 2.60 3.40
C LEU A 16 3.93 3.18 3.24
N LEU A 17 3.84 4.49 3.20
CA LEU A 17 2.64 5.24 2.88
C LEU A 17 2.92 6.24 1.76
N VAL A 18 1.92 6.41 0.89
CA VAL A 18 1.92 7.35 -0.22
C VAL A 18 0.80 8.37 -0.06
N ARG A 19 0.92 9.52 -0.72
CA ARG A 19 -0.12 10.56 -0.69
C ARG A 19 -0.27 11.27 -2.03
N LYS A 20 -1.53 11.44 -2.43
CA LYS A 20 -1.93 12.26 -3.59
C LYS A 20 -2.16 13.73 -3.17
N PRO A 21 -2.11 14.71 -4.09
CA PRO A 21 -2.31 16.11 -3.75
C PRO A 21 -3.65 16.34 -3.02
N ARG A 22 -3.62 16.99 -1.85
CA ARG A 22 -4.83 17.29 -1.02
C ARG A 22 -5.64 16.05 -0.58
N HIS A 23 -5.02 14.86 -0.55
CA HIS A 23 -5.62 13.64 -0.02
C HIS A 23 -4.93 13.19 1.28
N HIS A 24 -5.61 12.33 2.05
CA HIS A 24 -5.02 11.63 3.20
C HIS A 24 -3.95 10.64 2.76
N TRP A 25 -3.08 10.25 3.69
CA TRP A 25 -2.12 9.17 3.50
C TRP A 25 -2.82 7.83 3.26
N SER A 26 -2.21 7.02 2.41
CA SER A 26 -2.70 5.68 2.10
C SER A 26 -1.60 4.68 1.84
N LEU A 27 -1.92 3.40 1.93
CA LEU A 27 -1.06 2.36 1.37
C LEU A 27 -0.96 2.49 -0.16
N PRO A 28 0.19 2.14 -0.77
CA PRO A 28 0.33 2.04 -2.22
C PRO A 28 -0.69 1.09 -2.84
N GLY A 29 -1.08 1.37 -4.07
CA GLY A 29 -1.85 0.45 -4.89
C GLY A 29 -2.98 1.09 -5.67
N GLY A 30 -3.46 0.38 -6.69
CA GLY A 30 -4.42 0.92 -7.63
C GLY A 30 -5.37 -0.10 -8.22
N LYS A 31 -5.84 0.19 -9.43
CA LYS A 31 -6.83 -0.64 -10.10
C LYS A 31 -6.13 -1.84 -10.73
N ILE A 32 -6.86 -2.95 -10.81
CA ILE A 32 -6.40 -4.11 -11.57
C ILE A 32 -6.77 -3.90 -13.03
N GLU A 33 -5.79 -3.98 -13.92
CA GLU A 33 -6.01 -3.79 -15.35
C GLU A 33 -6.58 -5.05 -16.03
N PRO A 34 -7.24 -4.91 -17.20
CA PRO A 34 -7.72 -6.08 -17.96
C PRO A 34 -6.58 -7.04 -18.31
N GLY A 35 -6.73 -8.32 -17.93
CA GLY A 35 -5.71 -9.35 -18.17
C GLY A 35 -4.63 -9.43 -17.09
N GLU A 36 -4.62 -8.51 -16.14
CA GLU A 36 -3.65 -8.47 -15.04
C GLU A 36 -4.11 -9.32 -13.84
N THR A 37 -3.18 -10.01 -13.19
CA THR A 37 -3.48 -10.66 -11.90
C THR A 37 -3.48 -9.62 -10.78
N ARG A 38 -4.21 -9.87 -9.70
CA ARG A 38 -4.23 -8.97 -8.52
C ARG A 38 -2.83 -8.75 -7.92
N ALA A 39 -1.99 -9.78 -7.92
CA ALA A 39 -0.61 -9.68 -7.43
C ALA A 39 0.26 -8.86 -8.38
N ALA A 40 0.11 -9.06 -9.70
CA ALA A 40 0.81 -8.24 -10.69
C ALA A 40 0.42 -6.76 -10.59
N ALA A 41 -0.86 -6.47 -10.36
CA ALA A 41 -1.34 -5.11 -10.10
C ALA A 41 -0.73 -4.49 -8.85
N ALA A 42 -0.55 -5.28 -7.78
CA ALA A 42 0.14 -4.82 -6.57
C ALA A 42 1.60 -4.45 -6.85
N VAL A 43 2.34 -5.30 -7.56
CA VAL A 43 3.75 -5.06 -7.93
C VAL A 43 3.89 -3.83 -8.82
N ARG A 44 3.10 -3.75 -9.89
CA ARG A 44 3.13 -2.63 -10.83
C ARG A 44 2.85 -1.30 -10.13
N GLU A 45 1.78 -1.25 -9.33
CA GLU A 45 1.40 0.01 -8.65
C GLU A 45 2.42 0.44 -7.61
N LEU A 46 3.06 -0.52 -6.91
CA LEU A 46 4.17 -0.19 -5.99
C LEU A 46 5.33 0.47 -6.76
N GLU A 47 5.74 -0.11 -7.89
CA GLU A 47 6.80 0.44 -8.75
C GLU A 47 6.41 1.82 -9.29
N GLU A 48 5.22 1.94 -9.88
CA GLU A 48 4.70 3.15 -10.52
C GLU A 48 4.56 4.32 -9.55
N GLU A 49 4.09 4.07 -8.32
CA GLU A 49 3.85 5.12 -7.33
C GLU A 49 5.13 5.51 -6.55
N THR A 50 6.10 4.59 -6.41
CA THR A 50 7.19 4.74 -5.43
C THR A 50 8.61 4.45 -5.94
N GLY A 51 8.74 3.78 -7.09
CA GLY A 51 10.02 3.32 -7.64
C GLY A 51 10.62 2.10 -6.96
N LEU A 52 9.91 1.52 -5.99
CA LEU A 52 10.36 0.31 -5.30
C LEU A 52 10.05 -0.95 -6.11
N ASN A 53 11.00 -1.87 -6.11
CA ASN A 53 10.87 -3.18 -6.74
C ASN A 53 10.54 -4.22 -5.67
N ALA A 54 9.41 -4.90 -5.86
CA ALA A 54 9.05 -6.02 -5.00
C ALA A 54 9.96 -7.23 -5.27
N GLU A 55 10.52 -7.82 -4.21
CA GLU A 55 11.27 -9.08 -4.27
C GLU A 55 10.31 -10.27 -4.19
N ASP A 56 9.48 -10.28 -3.14
CA ASP A 56 8.42 -11.25 -2.93
C ASP A 56 7.09 -10.56 -2.64
N VAL A 57 5.99 -11.22 -2.99
CA VAL A 57 4.63 -10.72 -2.73
C VAL A 57 3.75 -11.83 -2.20
N LEU A 58 3.18 -11.62 -1.01
CA LEU A 58 2.31 -12.57 -0.32
C LEU A 58 0.90 -12.00 -0.17
N TYR A 59 -0.12 -12.79 -0.51
CA TYR A 59 -1.50 -12.41 -0.25
C TYR A 59 -1.81 -12.45 1.24
N LEU A 60 -2.32 -11.35 1.79
CA LEU A 60 -2.68 -11.25 3.20
C LEU A 60 -4.18 -11.45 3.45
N MET A 61 -5.01 -10.64 2.80
CA MET A 61 -6.43 -10.54 3.12
C MET A 61 -7.22 -9.77 2.06
N ASP A 62 -8.55 -9.95 2.12
CA ASP A 62 -9.52 -9.10 1.44
C ASP A 62 -10.20 -8.17 2.45
N LEU A 63 -10.28 -6.89 2.12
CA LEU A 63 -10.95 -5.89 2.95
C LEU A 63 -11.91 -5.04 2.13
N GLN A 64 -13.17 -4.98 2.58
CA GLN A 64 -14.19 -4.11 1.99
C GLN A 64 -14.24 -2.77 2.75
N ALA A 65 -13.99 -1.67 2.03
CA ALA A 65 -14.11 -0.30 2.52
C ALA A 65 -15.02 0.52 1.59
N GLY A 66 -16.23 0.85 2.09
CA GLY A 66 -17.28 1.46 1.26
C GLY A 66 -17.61 0.59 0.05
N SER A 67 -17.55 1.18 -1.15
CA SER A 67 -17.83 0.50 -2.42
C SER A 67 -16.61 -0.15 -3.09
N THR A 68 -15.46 -0.16 -2.39
CA THR A 68 -14.18 -0.70 -2.88
C THR A 68 -13.76 -1.94 -2.10
N ARG A 69 -13.37 -2.98 -2.83
CA ARG A 69 -12.74 -4.19 -2.31
C ARG A 69 -11.23 -4.12 -2.54
N HIS A 70 -10.47 -4.21 -1.47
CA HIS A 70 -9.02 -4.25 -1.48
C HIS A 70 -8.54 -5.70 -1.37
N HIS A 71 -7.75 -6.15 -2.33
CA HIS A 71 -6.93 -7.35 -2.22
C HIS A 71 -5.57 -6.90 -1.71
N VAL A 72 -5.26 -7.24 -0.47
CA VAL A 72 -4.07 -6.74 0.23
C VAL A 72 -2.94 -7.75 0.15
N TYR A 73 -1.77 -7.25 -0.23
CA TYR A 73 -0.54 -8.00 -0.32
C TYR A 73 0.51 -7.41 0.60
N GLU A 74 1.35 -8.26 1.17
CA GLU A 74 2.62 -7.88 1.77
C GLU A 74 3.72 -8.01 0.72
N ALA A 75 4.62 -7.05 0.65
CA ALA A 75 5.76 -7.09 -0.26
C ALA A 75 7.07 -6.75 0.45
N SER A 76 8.09 -7.60 0.27
CA SER A 76 9.48 -7.24 0.53
C SER A 76 10.03 -6.44 -0.64
N VAL A 77 10.96 -5.52 -0.39
CA VAL A 77 11.52 -4.61 -1.40
C VAL A 77 13.04 -4.58 -1.32
N VAL A 78 13.72 -4.51 -2.47
CA VAL A 78 15.20 -4.57 -2.53
C VAL A 78 15.89 -3.21 -2.50
N ASN A 79 15.21 -2.15 -2.93
CA ASN A 79 15.80 -0.81 -3.15
C ASN A 79 15.14 0.26 -2.28
N ILE A 80 15.01 -0.02 -0.98
CA ILE A 80 14.25 0.79 -0.03
C ILE A 80 14.68 2.28 0.02
N ASP A 81 15.98 2.54 -0.14
CA ASP A 81 16.55 3.89 -0.09
C ASP A 81 16.24 4.72 -1.34
N ASP A 82 15.80 4.10 -2.43
CA ASP A 82 15.45 4.77 -3.69
C ASP A 82 14.00 5.24 -3.73
N VAL A 83 13.24 5.05 -2.64
CA VAL A 83 11.82 5.43 -2.56
C VAL A 83 11.62 6.90 -2.92
N ARG A 84 10.74 7.15 -3.88
CA ARG A 84 10.42 8.51 -4.32
C ARG A 84 9.01 8.59 -4.88
N PRO A 85 8.29 9.71 -4.66
CA PRO A 85 6.96 9.89 -5.23
C PRO A 85 7.05 9.94 -6.76
N GLN A 86 6.17 9.18 -7.43
CA GLN A 86 6.04 9.14 -8.87
C GLN A 86 4.57 9.21 -9.31
N ASN A 87 4.35 9.50 -10.60
CA ASN A 87 3.02 9.64 -11.20
C ASN A 87 2.13 10.64 -10.45
N GLU A 88 1.00 10.19 -9.91
CA GLU A 88 0.06 11.04 -9.17
C GLU A 88 0.40 11.20 -7.68
N ILE A 89 1.41 10.48 -7.17
CA ILE A 89 1.88 10.60 -5.81
C ILE A 89 2.77 11.83 -5.69
N VAL A 90 2.57 12.60 -4.63
CA VAL A 90 3.37 13.78 -4.30
C VAL A 90 4.30 13.57 -3.12
N ASP A 91 4.13 12.47 -2.39
CA ASP A 91 4.89 12.22 -1.17
C ASP A 91 4.88 10.73 -0.80
N CYS A 92 6.01 10.24 -0.29
CA CYS A 92 6.23 8.87 0.19
C CYS A 92 6.92 8.93 1.55
N ILE A 93 6.43 8.16 2.53
CA ILE A 93 7.04 8.08 3.86
C ILE A 93 7.09 6.64 4.35
N TRP A 94 8.16 6.31 5.05
CA TRP A 94 8.22 5.18 5.97
C TRP A 94 7.76 5.67 7.33
N TYR A 95 6.59 5.23 7.78
CA TYR A 95 5.97 5.73 9.00
C TYR A 95 5.88 4.64 10.08
N PRO A 96 6.16 4.94 11.36
CA PRO A 96 6.11 3.93 12.41
C PRO A 96 4.72 3.29 12.49
N LEU A 97 4.70 1.95 12.42
CA LEU A 97 3.48 1.15 12.34
C LEU A 97 2.57 1.39 13.56
N ASP A 98 3.14 1.52 14.74
CA ASP A 98 2.42 1.77 16.00
C ASP A 98 1.94 3.23 16.16
N ALA A 99 2.53 4.17 15.43
CA ALA A 99 2.17 5.57 15.47
C ALA A 99 1.05 5.97 14.48
N LEU A 100 0.52 5.05 13.66
CA LEU A 100 -0.42 5.37 12.57
C LEU A 100 -1.63 6.21 13.02
N HIS A 101 -2.06 6.06 14.27
CA HIS A 101 -3.17 6.84 14.85
C HIS A 101 -2.92 8.36 14.86
N ASN A 102 -1.65 8.78 14.81
CA ASN A 102 -1.23 10.18 14.75
C ASN A 102 -1.19 10.75 13.33
N LEU A 103 -1.46 9.92 12.31
CA LEU A 103 -1.42 10.30 10.91
C LEU A 103 -2.82 10.30 10.29
N GLU A 104 -3.15 11.35 9.55
CA GLU A 104 -4.40 11.43 8.79
C GLU A 104 -4.37 10.47 7.60
N THR A 105 -4.98 9.31 7.78
CA THR A 105 -5.11 8.24 6.78
C THR A 105 -6.55 8.06 6.33
N ASN A 106 -6.74 7.52 5.13
CA ASN A 106 -8.08 7.08 4.70
C ASN A 106 -8.56 5.84 5.49
N ASP A 107 -9.88 5.62 5.52
CA ASP A 107 -10.51 4.52 6.29
C ASP A 107 -9.95 3.13 5.93
N ALA A 108 -9.78 2.86 4.63
CA ALA A 108 -9.27 1.59 4.14
C ALA A 108 -7.87 1.30 4.69
N THR A 109 -6.96 2.28 4.59
CA THR A 109 -5.58 2.17 5.08
C THR A 109 -5.55 1.90 6.57
N ARG A 110 -6.28 2.69 7.36
CA ARG A 110 -6.36 2.49 8.82
C ARG A 110 -6.82 1.06 9.16
N ARG A 111 -7.88 0.58 8.51
CA ARG A 111 -8.46 -0.74 8.79
C ARG A 111 -7.57 -1.88 8.33
N ILE A 112 -6.90 -1.74 7.19
CA ILE A 112 -5.94 -2.71 6.67
C ILE A 112 -4.75 -2.83 7.62
N VAL A 113 -4.14 -1.69 8.01
CA VAL A 113 -2.98 -1.70 8.91
C VAL A 113 -3.34 -2.25 10.30
N GLN A 114 -4.50 -1.90 10.85
CA GLN A 114 -4.99 -2.48 12.10
C GLN A 114 -5.21 -4.00 12.01
N ALA A 115 -5.65 -4.51 10.85
CA ALA A 115 -5.80 -5.95 10.65
C ALA A 115 -4.44 -6.65 10.50
N PHE A 116 -3.48 -6.00 9.85
CA PHE A 116 -2.10 -6.48 9.74
C PHE A 116 -1.41 -6.56 11.10
N GLN A 117 -1.51 -5.52 11.93
CA GLN A 117 -0.94 -5.48 13.28
C GLN A 117 -1.41 -6.62 14.20
N ARG A 118 -2.63 -7.15 14.00
CA ARG A 118 -3.16 -8.26 14.82
C ARG A 118 -2.60 -9.64 14.43
N ARG A 119 -1.82 -9.72 13.34
CA ARG A 119 -1.20 -10.96 12.86
C ARG A 119 0.25 -11.12 13.31
N LEU A 120 0.89 -10.01 13.69
CA LEU A 120 2.21 -9.95 14.32
C LEU A 120 2.09 -10.31 15.81
#